data_AF-A0A7K2JTP9-F1
#
_entry.id   AF-A0A7K2JTP9-F1
#
_cell.length_a   1.000
_cell.length_b   1.000
_cell.length_c   1.000
_cell.angle_alpha   90.00
_cell.angle_beta   90.00
_cell.angle_gamma   90.00
#
_symmetry.space_group_name_H-M   'P 1'
#
loop_
_entity.id
_entity.type
_entity.pdbx_description
1 polymer ?
#
loop_
_entity_poly.entity_id
_entity_poly.type
_entity_poly.pdbx_seq_one_letter_code
_entity_poly.pdbx_strand_id
1 'polypeptide(L)'
;MHAPIGDFDSATPAPDCLDELTAPVADAVRAWRGSVPAEQIVYVDTDPRWADTAVFVEHYGRELLERSANCVVVSGKRGGETTLAACVVLSTTRVDVNGAVRRQLGARKASFAPMDTATGESGMEYGGITPVGLPADWPVLVDPAVADLPYVLVGSG
;
A
#
# COMPACT_ATOMS: atom_id res chain seq x y z
N MET A 1 9.21 19.96 1.15
CA MET A 1 7.89 20.53 1.54
C MET A 1 7.52 20.00 2.91
N HIS A 2 6.37 20.34 3.49
CA HIS A 2 5.85 19.61 4.67
C HIS A 2 4.93 18.50 4.19
N ALA A 3 5.00 17.33 4.84
CA ALA A 3 4.03 16.28 4.62
C ALA A 3 2.63 16.74 5.10
N PRO A 4 1.55 16.30 4.45
CA PRO A 4 0.18 16.66 4.85
C PRO A 4 -0.30 15.94 6.13
N ILE A 5 0.40 14.88 6.53
CA ILE A 5 0.21 14.10 7.76
C ILE A 5 1.59 13.70 8.30
N GLY A 6 1.72 13.56 9.61
CA GLY A 6 2.97 13.18 10.25
C GLY A 6 4.05 14.27 10.25
N ASP A 7 5.04 14.05 11.11
CA ASP A 7 6.19 14.91 11.39
C ASP A 7 7.47 14.31 10.79
N PHE A 8 7.53 14.21 9.46
CA PHE A 8 8.67 13.66 8.74
C PHE A 8 9.78 14.70 8.51
N ASP A 9 11.04 14.28 8.63
CA ASP A 9 12.21 15.13 8.38
C ASP A 9 12.30 15.59 6.92
N SER A 10 11.83 14.75 5.99
CA SER A 10 11.81 15.02 4.56
C SER A 10 10.46 14.66 3.96
N ALA A 11 10.04 15.48 3.00
CA ALA A 11 8.85 15.25 2.20
C ALA A 11 9.06 15.87 0.81
N THR A 12 8.86 15.04 -0.22
CA THR A 12 9.10 15.38 -1.63
C THR A 12 7.96 14.85 -2.48
N PRO A 13 7.45 15.60 -3.48
CA PRO A 13 6.53 15.03 -4.45
C PRO A 13 7.17 13.81 -5.13
N ALA A 14 6.46 12.70 -5.22
CA ALA A 14 6.96 11.45 -5.80
C ALA A 14 7.51 11.63 -7.24
N PRO A 15 6.91 12.45 -8.13
CA PRO A 15 7.50 12.72 -9.45
C PRO A 15 8.92 13.32 -9.43
N ASP A 16 9.30 13.99 -8.33
CA ASP A 16 10.60 14.66 -8.18
C ASP A 16 11.67 13.74 -7.55
N CYS A 17 11.32 12.52 -7.15
CA CYS A 17 12.21 11.57 -6.47
C CYS A 17 11.98 10.11 -6.92
N LEU A 18 11.71 9.90 -8.20
CA LEU A 18 11.42 8.57 -8.76
C LEU A 18 12.53 7.53 -8.54
N ASP A 19 13.77 7.97 -8.37
CA ASP A 19 14.93 7.08 -8.14
C ASP A 19 14.96 6.48 -6.72
N GLU A 20 14.16 7.01 -5.79
CA GLU A 20 13.97 6.48 -4.43
C GLU A 20 12.87 5.40 -4.37
N LEU A 21 12.10 5.23 -5.45
CA LEU A 21 10.97 4.30 -5.52
C LEU A 21 11.36 3.02 -6.25
N THR A 22 10.72 1.90 -5.90
CA THR A 22 10.86 0.69 -6.71
C THR A 22 10.34 0.92 -8.13
N ALA A 23 10.95 0.25 -9.10
CA ALA A 23 10.62 0.39 -10.53
C ALA A 23 9.10 0.39 -10.84
N PRO A 24 8.28 -0.55 -10.33
CA PRO A 24 6.83 -0.54 -10.58
C PRO A 24 6.13 0.73 -10.08
N VAL A 25 6.52 1.23 -8.89
CA VAL A 25 5.93 2.44 -8.31
C VAL A 25 6.38 3.67 -9.10
N ALA A 26 7.67 3.77 -9.39
CA ALA A 26 8.25 4.86 -10.18
C ALA A 26 7.58 4.98 -11.57
N ASP A 27 7.35 3.85 -12.24
CA ASP A 27 6.69 3.81 -13.55
C ASP A 27 5.23 4.24 -13.46
N ALA A 28 4.51 3.82 -12.42
CA ALA A 28 3.13 4.23 -12.20
C ALA A 28 3.00 5.73 -11.87
N VAL A 29 3.90 6.29 -11.07
CA VAL A 29 3.94 7.73 -10.78
C VAL A 29 4.29 8.52 -12.05
N ARG A 30 5.26 8.07 -12.85
CA ARG A 30 5.62 8.71 -14.13
C ARG A 30 4.48 8.71 -15.13
N ALA A 31 3.69 7.64 -15.15
CA ALA A 31 2.54 7.47 -16.05
C ALA A 31 1.19 7.84 -15.40
N TRP A 32 1.19 8.59 -14.29
CA TRP A 32 0.01 8.82 -13.47
C TRP A 32 -1.16 9.42 -14.25
N ARG A 33 -2.35 8.85 -14.05
CA ARG A 33 -3.63 9.32 -14.64
C ARG A 33 -4.77 9.37 -13.62
N GLY A 34 -4.42 9.46 -12.33
CA GLY A 34 -5.40 9.55 -11.26
C GLY A 34 -6.21 10.85 -11.28
N SER A 35 -7.27 10.90 -10.47
CA SER A 35 -8.11 12.09 -10.31
C SER A 35 -7.42 13.22 -9.53
N VAL A 36 -6.34 12.92 -8.80
CA VAL A 36 -5.48 13.89 -8.13
C VAL A 36 -4.19 14.10 -8.94
N PRO A 37 -3.61 15.31 -8.94
CA PRO A 37 -2.29 15.56 -9.53
C PRO A 37 -1.21 14.64 -8.93
N ALA A 38 -0.24 14.22 -9.74
CA ALA A 38 0.83 13.32 -9.30
C ALA A 38 1.70 13.96 -8.20
N GLU A 39 1.77 15.29 -8.16
CA GLU A 39 2.49 16.08 -7.17
C GLU A 39 1.86 16.02 -5.77
N GLN A 40 0.63 15.49 -5.65
CA GLN A 40 -0.01 15.20 -4.36
C GLN A 40 0.35 13.81 -3.81
N ILE A 41 1.04 12.98 -4.59
CA ILE A 41 1.70 11.78 -4.09
C ILE A 41 3.00 12.25 -3.46
N VAL A 42 3.14 12.12 -2.15
CA VAL A 42 4.29 12.61 -1.40
C VAL A 42 5.10 11.41 -0.89
N TYR A 43 6.37 11.37 -1.28
CA TYR A 43 7.37 10.49 -0.68
C TYR A 43 7.89 11.12 0.61
N VAL A 44 8.00 10.29 1.65
CA VAL A 44 8.65 10.62 2.92
C VAL A 44 9.65 9.52 3.22
N ASP A 45 10.82 9.90 3.72
CA ASP A 45 11.82 8.93 4.17
C ASP A 45 11.61 8.60 5.65
N THR A 46 11.90 7.36 6.03
CA THR A 46 11.76 6.87 7.40
C THR A 46 13.03 6.16 7.83
N ASP A 47 13.65 6.60 8.92
CA ASP A 47 14.86 5.96 9.42
C ASP A 47 14.50 4.57 9.99
N PRO A 48 15.16 3.48 9.53
CA PRO A 48 14.90 2.13 10.00
C PRO A 48 14.99 1.95 11.52
N ARG A 49 15.73 2.83 12.22
CA ARG A 49 15.80 2.83 13.69
C ARG A 49 14.44 3.08 14.36
N TRP A 50 13.50 3.70 13.66
CA TRP A 50 12.16 4.05 14.16
C TRP A 50 11.07 3.13 13.62
N ALA A 51 11.43 2.01 12.98
CA ALA A 51 10.47 1.13 12.29
C ALA A 51 9.50 0.36 13.23
N ASP A 52 9.80 0.27 14.53
CA ASP A 52 8.83 -0.28 15.50
C ASP A 52 7.58 0.59 15.54
N THR A 53 6.39 0.00 15.40
CA THR A 53 5.13 0.76 15.28
C THR A 53 4.92 1.77 16.40
N ALA A 54 5.26 1.45 17.65
CA ALA A 54 5.05 2.37 18.77
C ALA A 54 6.03 3.55 18.70
N VAL A 55 7.28 3.26 18.37
CA VAL A 55 8.33 4.28 18.21
C VAL A 55 8.08 5.14 16.97
N PHE A 56 7.59 4.53 15.89
CA PHE A 56 7.24 5.19 14.64
C PHE A 56 6.22 6.29 14.86
N VAL A 57 5.10 5.98 15.52
CA VAL A 57 4.04 6.97 15.77
C VAL A 57 4.40 7.97 16.86
N GLU A 58 5.30 7.62 17.79
CA GLU A 58 5.84 8.58 18.74
C GLU A 58 6.73 9.61 18.06
N HIS A 59 7.55 9.16 17.10
CA HIS A 59 8.52 10.00 16.41
C HIS A 59 7.89 10.81 15.26
N TYR A 60 7.11 10.17 14.40
CA TYR A 60 6.56 10.76 13.18
C TYR A 60 5.11 11.24 13.32
N GLY A 61 4.51 11.18 14.50
CA GLY A 61 3.16 11.71 14.73
C GLY A 61 2.14 10.63 15.07
N ARG A 62 1.38 10.87 16.13
CA ARG A 62 0.46 9.89 16.72
C ARG A 62 -0.74 9.59 15.84
N GLU A 63 -1.15 10.55 15.01
CA GLU A 63 -2.24 10.43 14.06
C GLU A 63 -1.95 9.41 12.96
N LEU A 64 -0.67 9.08 12.71
CA LEU A 64 -0.30 8.04 11.74
C LEU A 64 -0.83 6.66 12.13
N LEU A 65 -1.14 6.43 13.41
CA LEU A 65 -1.81 5.20 13.84
C LEU A 65 -3.16 4.99 13.14
N GLU A 66 -3.90 6.08 12.89
CA GLU A 66 -5.22 6.06 12.26
C GLU A 66 -5.19 6.48 10.78
N ARG A 67 -4.04 6.97 10.31
CA ARG A 67 -3.84 7.49 8.95
C ARG A 67 -2.83 6.68 8.14
N SER A 68 -2.47 5.49 8.61
CA SER A 68 -1.65 4.54 7.84
C SER A 68 -2.50 3.37 7.38
N ALA A 69 -2.15 2.80 6.23
CA ALA A 69 -2.78 1.61 5.69
C ALA A 69 -1.75 0.57 5.26
N ASN A 70 -2.08 -0.69 5.52
CA ASN A 70 -1.34 -1.84 5.03
C ASN A 70 -1.90 -2.25 3.67
N CYS A 71 -1.02 -2.57 2.71
CA CYS A 71 -1.38 -3.25 1.48
C CYS A 71 -0.85 -4.68 1.53
N VAL A 72 -1.74 -5.66 1.48
CA VAL A 72 -1.40 -7.09 1.55
C VAL A 72 -1.96 -7.84 0.35
N VAL A 73 -1.22 -8.85 -0.11
CA VAL A 73 -1.62 -9.64 -1.27
C VAL A 73 -2.38 -10.88 -0.84
N VAL A 74 -3.55 -11.10 -1.44
CA VAL A 74 -4.43 -12.24 -1.21
C VAL A 74 -4.58 -13.06 -2.48
N SER A 75 -4.46 -14.37 -2.35
CA SER A 75 -4.73 -15.35 -3.39
C SER A 75 -6.14 -15.90 -3.25
N GLY A 76 -6.97 -15.73 -4.28
CA GLY A 76 -8.27 -16.36 -4.43
C GLY A 76 -8.19 -17.54 -5.43
N LYS A 77 -8.84 -18.66 -5.11
CA LYS A 77 -8.87 -19.85 -5.96
C LYS A 77 -10.29 -20.28 -6.32
N ARG A 78 -10.54 -20.53 -7.61
CA ARG A 78 -11.80 -21.10 -8.12
C ARG A 78 -11.54 -21.88 -9.41
N GLY A 79 -12.09 -23.09 -9.50
CA GLY A 79 -12.03 -23.89 -10.74
C GLY A 79 -10.63 -24.27 -11.21
N GLY A 80 -9.61 -24.23 -10.35
CA GLY A 80 -8.20 -24.45 -10.72
C GLY A 80 -7.44 -23.16 -11.03
N GLU A 81 -8.13 -22.06 -11.27
CA GLU A 81 -7.55 -20.75 -11.48
C GLU A 81 -7.21 -20.07 -10.15
N THR A 82 -6.15 -19.26 -10.17
CA THR A 82 -5.72 -18.43 -9.03
C THR A 82 -5.70 -16.97 -9.47
N THR A 83 -6.32 -16.11 -8.68
CA THR A 83 -6.29 -14.65 -8.84
C THR A 83 -5.58 -14.04 -7.65
N LEU A 84 -4.65 -13.13 -7.90
CA LEU A 84 -4.03 -12.32 -6.87
C LEU A 84 -4.74 -10.96 -6.80
N ALA A 85 -4.89 -10.44 -5.59
CA ALA A 85 -5.50 -9.14 -5.34
C ALA A 85 -4.76 -8.44 -4.22
N ALA A 86 -4.58 -7.13 -4.35
CA ALA A 86 -4.11 -6.29 -3.26
C ALA A 86 -5.29 -5.84 -2.41
N CYS A 87 -5.13 -5.91 -1.10
CA CYS A 87 -6.11 -5.48 -0.12
C CYS A 87 -5.50 -4.34 0.71
N VAL A 88 -6.13 -3.16 0.67
CA VAL A 88 -5.71 -1.98 1.40
C VAL A 88 -6.66 -1.74 2.57
N VAL A 89 -6.15 -1.82 3.79
CA VAL A 89 -6.90 -1.59 5.03
C VAL A 89 -6.08 -0.71 5.97
N LEU A 90 -6.72 0.00 6.89
CA LEU A 90 -5.99 0.76 7.93
C LEU A 90 -5.02 -0.16 8.68
N SER A 91 -3.89 0.38 9.14
CA SER A 91 -2.86 -0.40 9.82
C SER A 91 -3.36 -1.04 11.13
N THR A 92 -4.41 -0.49 11.73
CA THR A 92 -5.11 -1.02 12.91
C THR A 92 -6.15 -2.09 12.58
N THR A 93 -6.39 -2.35 11.29
CA THR A 93 -7.44 -3.24 10.80
C THR A 93 -6.85 -4.52 10.21
N ARG A 94 -7.52 -5.66 10.46
CA ARG A 94 -7.18 -6.94 9.84
C ARG A 94 -8.05 -7.18 8.62
N VAL A 95 -7.43 -7.53 7.50
CA VAL A 95 -8.13 -7.92 6.27
C VAL A 95 -9.02 -9.14 6.51
N ASP A 96 -10.31 -9.02 6.20
CA ASP A 96 -11.24 -10.16 6.19
C ASP A 96 -11.09 -10.98 4.90
N VAL A 97 -10.06 -11.83 4.89
CA VAL A 97 -9.71 -12.69 3.75
C VAL A 97 -10.84 -13.69 3.45
N ASN A 98 -11.41 -14.30 4.49
CA ASN A 98 -12.35 -15.42 4.34
C ASN A 98 -13.80 -14.97 4.07
N GLY A 99 -14.16 -13.75 4.45
CA GLY A 99 -15.46 -13.16 4.21
C GLY A 99 -15.45 -12.19 3.04
N ALA A 100 -15.10 -10.93 3.29
CA ALA A 100 -15.14 -9.85 2.30
C ALA A 100 -14.32 -10.15 1.03
N VAL A 101 -13.01 -10.43 1.16
CA VAL A 101 -12.13 -10.61 0.00
C VAL A 101 -12.53 -11.84 -0.81
N ARG A 102 -12.75 -13.00 -0.16
CA ARG A 102 -13.21 -14.21 -0.83
C ARG A 102 -14.47 -13.98 -1.65
N ARG A 103 -15.44 -13.21 -1.11
CA ARG A 103 -16.68 -12.86 -1.82
C ARG A 103 -16.42 -11.93 -3.00
N GLN A 104 -15.62 -10.88 -2.82
CA GLN A 104 -15.28 -9.93 -3.89
C GLN A 104 -14.57 -10.61 -5.06
N LEU A 105 -13.64 -11.54 -4.77
CA LEU A 105 -12.97 -12.33 -5.80
C LEU A 105 -13.83 -13.46 -6.37
N GLY A 106 -15.06 -13.66 -5.86
CA GLY A 106 -15.90 -14.79 -6.22
C GLY A 106 -15.22 -16.15 -6.01
N ALA A 107 -14.27 -16.24 -5.08
CA ALA A 107 -13.37 -17.36 -4.91
C ALA A 107 -13.98 -18.46 -4.04
N ARG A 108 -13.58 -19.72 -4.28
CA ARG A 108 -13.96 -20.85 -3.41
C ARG A 108 -13.13 -20.89 -2.14
N LYS A 109 -11.84 -20.55 -2.25
CA LYS A 109 -10.89 -20.41 -1.14
C LYS A 109 -10.11 -19.12 -1.33
N ALA A 110 -9.80 -18.43 -0.23
CA ALA A 110 -8.88 -17.30 -0.22
C ALA A 110 -7.85 -17.49 0.90
N SER A 111 -6.64 -16.99 0.70
CA SER A 111 -5.57 -16.96 1.69
C SER A 111 -4.61 -15.82 1.37
N PHE A 112 -3.84 -15.34 2.34
CA PHE A 112 -2.68 -14.50 2.02
C PHE A 112 -1.78 -15.21 0.98
N ALA A 113 -1.27 -14.44 0.02
CA ALA A 113 -0.29 -14.95 -0.92
C ALA A 113 1.02 -15.27 -0.18
N PRO A 114 1.78 -16.29 -0.60
CA PRO A 114 3.14 -16.51 -0.10
C PRO A 114 4.00 -15.26 -0.31
N MET A 115 4.93 -15.00 0.61
CA MET A 115 5.79 -13.82 0.56
C MET A 115 6.53 -13.69 -0.78
N ASP A 116 7.21 -14.76 -1.22
CA ASP A 116 7.93 -14.78 -2.50
C ASP A 116 7.04 -14.49 -3.71
N THR A 117 5.78 -14.94 -3.67
CA THR A 117 4.79 -14.61 -4.71
C THR A 117 4.39 -13.14 -4.63
N ALA A 118 4.12 -12.63 -3.44
CA ALA A 118 3.70 -11.25 -3.26
C ALA A 118 4.78 -10.27 -3.72
N THR A 119 6.02 -10.43 -3.26
CA THR A 119 7.16 -9.56 -3.64
C THR A 119 7.58 -9.79 -5.09
N GLY A 120 7.67 -11.04 -5.54
CA GLY A 120 8.09 -11.38 -6.90
C GLY A 120 7.14 -10.86 -7.97
N GLU A 121 5.83 -10.97 -7.76
CA GLU A 121 4.83 -10.52 -8.74
C GLU A 121 4.54 -9.02 -8.66
N SER A 122 4.65 -8.40 -7.48
CA SER A 122 4.50 -6.94 -7.35
C SER A 122 5.75 -6.17 -7.77
N GLY A 123 6.92 -6.80 -7.72
CA GLY A 123 8.22 -6.11 -7.88
C GLY A 123 8.59 -5.21 -6.70
N MET A 124 7.94 -5.41 -5.55
CA MET A 124 8.06 -4.58 -4.34
C MET A 124 8.68 -5.36 -3.17
N GLU A 125 9.19 -4.62 -2.20
CA GLU A 125 9.81 -5.18 -1.00
C GLU A 125 8.78 -5.64 0.04
N TYR A 126 9.17 -6.64 0.85
CA TYR A 126 8.32 -7.11 1.93
C TYR A 126 8.12 -6.02 2.98
N GLY A 127 6.85 -5.73 3.31
CA GLY A 127 6.49 -4.62 4.18
C GLY A 127 6.36 -3.27 3.47
N GLY A 128 6.91 -3.14 2.25
CA GLY A 128 6.81 -1.95 1.40
C GLY A 128 5.69 -2.00 0.36
N ILE A 129 5.10 -3.18 0.09
CA ILE A 129 4.03 -3.36 -0.91
C ILE A 129 2.95 -2.28 -0.76
N THR A 130 2.54 -1.69 -1.89
CA THR A 130 1.64 -0.54 -1.98
C THR A 130 0.63 -0.72 -3.11
N PRO A 131 -0.54 -0.05 -3.11
CA PRO A 131 -1.51 -0.18 -4.22
C PRO A 131 -1.07 0.47 -5.54
N VAL A 132 0.01 1.25 -5.54
CA VAL A 132 0.51 1.97 -6.72
C VAL A 132 1.54 1.11 -7.45
N GLY A 133 1.41 0.92 -8.78
CA GLY A 133 2.38 0.16 -9.57
C GLY A 133 2.18 -1.36 -9.59
N LEU A 134 1.11 -1.86 -8.99
CA LEU A 134 0.76 -3.29 -9.06
C LEU A 134 0.41 -3.75 -10.49
N PRO A 135 0.53 -5.06 -10.79
CA PRO A 135 0.09 -5.62 -12.07
C PRO A 135 -1.36 -5.27 -12.40
N ALA A 136 -1.62 -4.95 -13.67
CA ALA A 136 -2.92 -4.43 -14.12
C ALA A 136 -4.09 -5.41 -13.99
N ASP A 137 -3.79 -6.71 -13.89
CA ASP A 137 -4.76 -7.78 -13.70
C ASP A 137 -5.13 -8.02 -12.22
N TRP A 138 -4.43 -7.37 -11.28
CA TRP A 138 -4.74 -7.48 -9.85
C TRP A 138 -5.86 -6.52 -9.47
N PRO A 139 -6.98 -7.02 -8.93
CA PRO A 139 -7.94 -6.15 -8.28
C PRO A 139 -7.29 -5.49 -7.05
N VAL A 140 -7.51 -4.19 -6.90
CA VAL A 140 -7.18 -3.45 -5.67
C VAL A 140 -8.46 -3.25 -4.88
N LEU A 141 -8.58 -3.97 -3.76
CA LEU A 141 -9.70 -3.89 -2.84
C LEU A 141 -9.35 -2.92 -1.71
N VAL A 142 -10.00 -1.76 -1.69
CA VAL A 142 -9.76 -0.72 -0.68
C VAL A 142 -10.89 -0.73 0.34
N ASP A 143 -10.56 -0.80 1.63
CA ASP A 143 -11.51 -0.61 2.71
C ASP A 143 -12.08 0.82 2.65
N PRO A 144 -13.41 1.01 2.72
CA PRO A 144 -14.01 2.34 2.75
C PRO A 144 -13.40 3.28 3.78
N ALA A 145 -13.00 2.78 4.96
CA ALA A 145 -12.37 3.59 5.99
C ALA A 145 -11.03 4.21 5.55
N VAL A 146 -10.31 3.57 4.63
CA VAL A 146 -9.10 4.14 4.01
C VAL A 146 -9.49 5.21 2.99
N ALA A 147 -10.49 4.91 2.15
CA ALA A 147 -10.94 5.82 1.09
C ALA A 147 -11.56 7.13 1.63
N ASP A 148 -12.08 7.11 2.86
CA ASP A 148 -12.64 8.28 3.54
C ASP A 148 -11.56 9.21 4.14
N LEU A 149 -10.28 8.78 4.16
CA LEU A 149 -9.18 9.63 4.63
C LEU A 149 -8.74 10.63 3.55
N PRO A 150 -8.47 11.90 3.89
CA PRO A 150 -7.97 12.87 2.92
C PRO A 150 -6.52 12.57 2.49
N TYR A 151 -5.73 11.96 3.37
CA TYR A 151 -4.38 11.47 3.12
C TYR A 151 -4.16 10.20 3.94
N VAL A 152 -3.46 9.24 3.34
CA VAL A 152 -3.10 7.97 3.95
C VAL A 152 -1.62 7.67 3.68
N LEU A 153 -0.90 7.25 4.73
CA LEU A 153 0.46 6.74 4.62
C LEU A 153 0.41 5.26 4.22
N VAL A 154 1.16 4.90 3.19
CA VAL A 154 1.32 3.52 2.71
C VAL A 154 2.80 3.25 2.46
N GLY A 155 3.17 1.98 2.28
CA GLY A 155 4.52 1.63 1.85
C GLY A 155 4.89 2.30 0.51
N SER A 156 6.18 2.49 0.29
CA SER A 156 6.75 3.12 -0.92
C SER A 156 6.99 2.15 -2.08
N GLY A 157 6.62 0.87 -1.91
CA GLY A 157 7.01 -0.22 -2.78
C GLY A 157 8.35 -0.82 -2.40
#